data_AF-A0A519QRW7-F1
#
_entry.id   AF-A0A519QRW7-F1
#
_cell.length_a   1.000
_cell.length_b   1.000
_cell.length_c   1.000
_cell.angle_alpha   90.00
_cell.angle_beta   90.00
_cell.angle_gamma   90.00
#
_symmetry.space_group_name_H-M   'P 1'
#
loop_
_entity.id
_entity.type
_entity.pdbx_description
1 polymer ?
#
loop_
_entity_poly.entity_id
_entity_poly.type
_entity_poly.pdbx_seq_one_letter_code
_entity_poly.pdbx_strand_id
1 'polypeptide(L)'
;MKIKILLFFLTLCNLCAAQVPDLTNWKIDTLPTGDRIYPANNSQDNWTFSKSGEKWEIVRNSFKSEKGDSFPFTADFIDKNLHEIRGNRFVKKTSDGYLVGLNKGEFGGGLYFIKPDGLDGYEMAGYLNIHNIFEYNSKYFAIEGLAHLGGQRGQIIEIFKVDSIWKYKSLTRLVEAPDLITDFNNAKIIVTSQYILKFGNDLKVSEILKSPFYWGMLYPSSILIDKNDLYLAMRQGVLKIKKFDSTPEYEWFVPK
;
A
#
# COMPACT_ATOMS: atom_id res chain seq x y z
N MET A 1 17.41 50.47 -36.33
CA MET A 1 17.33 50.34 -34.86
C MET A 1 16.53 49.07 -34.55
N LYS A 2 17.19 47.96 -34.18
CA LYS A 2 16.54 46.66 -33.97
C LYS A 2 16.12 46.52 -32.51
N ILE A 3 14.81 46.55 -32.24
CA ILE A 3 14.25 46.28 -30.92
C ILE A 3 14.22 44.76 -30.74
N LYS A 4 15.03 44.23 -29.83
CA LYS A 4 14.91 42.84 -29.36
C LYS A 4 13.82 42.80 -28.29
N ILE A 5 12.68 42.20 -28.61
CA ILE A 5 11.66 41.86 -27.63
C ILE A 5 12.12 40.56 -26.94
N LEU A 6 12.48 40.68 -25.68
CA LEU A 6 12.76 39.55 -24.80
C LEU A 6 11.41 39.04 -24.26
N LEU A 7 10.89 37.94 -24.80
CA LEU A 7 9.74 37.25 -24.20
C LEU A 7 10.20 36.51 -22.94
N PHE A 8 9.81 37.03 -21.78
CA PHE A 8 9.89 36.32 -20.51
C PHE A 8 8.75 35.29 -20.48
N PHE A 9 9.07 34.01 -20.68
CA PHE A 9 8.14 32.92 -20.37
C PHE A 9 8.03 32.82 -18.85
N LEU A 10 6.96 33.38 -18.29
CA LEU A 10 6.51 33.06 -16.94
C LEU A 10 6.01 31.62 -16.94
N THR A 11 6.90 30.68 -16.62
CA THR A 11 6.50 29.34 -16.19
C THR A 11 5.74 29.50 -14.88
N LEU A 12 4.41 29.50 -14.97
CA LEU A 12 3.53 29.22 -13.85
C LEU A 12 3.90 27.83 -13.32
N CYS A 13 4.75 27.79 -12.30
CA CYS A 13 4.85 26.65 -11.43
C CYS A 13 3.47 26.50 -10.78
N ASN A 14 2.62 25.65 -11.37
CA ASN A 14 1.57 25.00 -10.61
C ASN A 14 2.28 24.20 -9.54
N LEU A 15 2.45 24.81 -8.37
CA LEU A 15 2.69 24.08 -7.15
C LEU A 15 1.48 23.16 -7.00
N CYS A 16 1.59 21.92 -7.48
CA CYS A 16 0.75 20.81 -7.00
C CYS A 16 1.03 20.72 -5.51
N ALA A 17 0.31 21.51 -4.72
CA ALA A 17 0.21 21.26 -3.30
C ALA A 17 -0.38 19.86 -3.19
N ALA A 18 0.41 18.89 -2.73
CA ALA A 18 -0.12 17.62 -2.32
C ALA A 18 -1.26 17.91 -1.32
N GLN A 19 -2.50 17.63 -1.74
CA GLN A 19 -3.66 17.96 -0.95
C GLN A 19 -3.81 16.89 0.13
N VAL A 20 -3.44 17.26 1.35
CA VAL A 20 -3.82 16.56 2.59
C VAL A 20 -5.28 16.07 2.48
N PRO A 21 -5.62 14.87 3.00
CA PRO A 21 -7.02 14.43 3.00
C PRO A 21 -7.93 15.48 3.62
N ASP A 22 -9.10 15.70 3.02
CA ASP A 22 -10.10 16.65 3.55
C ASP A 22 -10.68 16.17 4.89
N LEU A 23 -10.27 16.84 5.97
CA LEU A 23 -10.70 16.56 7.34
C LEU A 23 -11.82 17.49 7.83
N THR A 24 -12.44 18.30 6.96
CA THR A 24 -13.47 19.27 7.36
C THR A 24 -14.70 18.63 8.02
N ASN A 25 -15.07 17.41 7.59
CA ASN A 25 -16.17 16.62 8.15
C ASN A 25 -15.73 15.65 9.26
N TRP A 26 -14.52 15.83 9.78
CA TRP A 26 -13.92 14.99 10.81
C TRP A 26 -13.66 15.80 12.08
N LYS A 27 -13.68 15.14 13.23
CA LYS A 27 -13.34 15.72 14.53
C LYS A 27 -12.23 14.90 15.19
N ILE A 28 -11.38 15.57 15.96
CA ILE A 28 -10.38 14.91 16.79
C ILE A 28 -11.11 14.20 17.93
N ASP A 29 -10.72 12.95 18.16
CA ASP A 29 -11.13 12.14 19.30
C ASP A 29 -9.87 11.54 19.96
N THR A 30 -10.07 10.92 21.11
CA THR A 30 -9.06 10.13 21.79
C THR A 30 -8.67 8.91 20.93
N LEU A 31 -7.41 8.50 20.99
CA LEU A 31 -6.96 7.27 20.33
C LEU A 31 -7.76 6.06 20.87
N PRO A 32 -8.16 5.11 20.01
CA PRO A 32 -8.92 3.93 20.43
C PRO A 32 -7.98 2.86 21.03
N THR A 33 -7.31 3.18 22.13
CA THR A 33 -6.44 2.25 22.87
C THR A 33 -7.13 1.71 24.12
N GLY A 34 -6.51 0.72 24.79
CA GLY A 34 -7.08 0.08 25.98
C GLY A 34 -8.46 -0.51 25.70
N ASP A 35 -9.44 -0.24 26.56
CA ASP A 35 -10.81 -0.75 26.42
C ASP A 35 -11.52 -0.27 25.14
N ARG A 36 -11.03 0.81 24.49
CA ARG A 36 -11.62 1.34 23.26
C ARG A 36 -11.19 0.59 22.00
N ILE A 37 -10.12 -0.22 22.06
CA ILE A 37 -9.61 -0.92 20.86
C ILE A 37 -10.59 -1.96 20.35
N TYR A 38 -11.29 -2.68 21.23
CA TYR A 38 -12.23 -3.73 20.83
C TYR A 38 -13.51 -3.18 20.19
N PRO A 39 -14.19 -2.17 20.75
CA PRO A 39 -15.29 -1.49 20.06
C PRO A 39 -14.86 -0.88 18.73
N ALA A 40 -13.67 -0.26 18.67
CA ALA A 40 -13.13 0.29 17.43
C ALA A 40 -12.90 -0.80 16.38
N ASN A 41 -12.28 -1.91 16.79
CA ASN A 41 -12.09 -3.09 15.95
C ASN A 41 -13.43 -3.70 15.50
N ASN A 42 -14.50 -3.61 16.27
CA ASN A 42 -15.81 -4.13 15.84
C ASN A 42 -16.65 -3.12 15.04
N SER A 43 -16.11 -1.93 14.76
CA SER A 43 -16.83 -0.90 14.00
C SER A 43 -17.05 -1.31 12.55
N GLN A 44 -18.25 -1.01 12.05
CA GLN A 44 -18.60 -1.14 10.64
C GLN A 44 -18.03 0.02 9.79
N ASP A 45 -17.61 1.10 10.43
CA ASP A 45 -16.94 2.21 9.75
C ASP A 45 -15.53 1.78 9.39
N ASN A 46 -15.26 1.62 8.10
CA ASN A 46 -13.93 1.33 7.57
C ASN A 46 -13.64 2.36 6.50
N TRP A 47 -12.52 3.05 6.61
CA TRP A 47 -12.20 4.20 5.78
C TRP A 47 -11.03 3.88 4.87
N THR A 48 -10.97 4.54 3.71
CA THR A 48 -9.84 4.49 2.79
C THR A 48 -9.68 5.85 2.11
N PHE A 49 -8.47 6.15 1.65
CA PHE A 49 -8.19 7.33 0.85
C PHE A 49 -8.44 7.05 -0.63
N SER A 50 -9.23 7.92 -1.26
CA SER A 50 -9.50 7.88 -2.69
C SER A 50 -9.06 9.18 -3.34
N LYS A 51 -8.42 9.12 -4.52
CA LYS A 51 -8.04 10.31 -5.27
C LYS A 51 -9.14 10.67 -6.25
N SER A 52 -9.65 11.89 -6.17
CA SER A 52 -10.63 12.49 -7.08
C SER A 52 -10.02 13.73 -7.73
N GLY A 53 -9.48 13.56 -8.94
CA GLY A 53 -8.66 14.60 -9.60
C GLY A 53 -7.38 14.91 -8.81
N GLU A 54 -7.24 16.15 -8.35
CA GLU A 54 -6.12 16.61 -7.52
C GLU A 54 -6.34 16.36 -6.01
N LYS A 55 -7.59 16.06 -5.61
CA LYS A 55 -8.00 15.96 -4.20
C LYS A 55 -7.90 14.54 -3.67
N TRP A 56 -7.49 14.42 -2.41
CA TRP A 56 -7.62 13.20 -1.63
C TRP A 56 -8.85 13.29 -0.73
N GLU A 57 -9.75 12.32 -0.88
CA GLU A 57 -10.99 12.20 -0.10
C GLU A 57 -10.91 10.99 0.81
N ILE A 58 -11.54 11.08 1.98
CA ILE A 58 -11.73 9.95 2.88
C ILE A 58 -13.11 9.37 2.60
N VAL A 59 -13.15 8.13 2.12
CA VAL A 59 -14.39 7.45 1.72
C VAL A 59 -14.53 6.13 2.46
N ARG A 60 -15.75 5.58 2.49
CA ARG A 60 -15.97 4.23 3.02
C ARG A 60 -15.20 3.22 2.16
N ASN A 61 -14.49 2.31 2.82
CA ASN A 61 -13.74 1.25 2.17
C ASN A 61 -14.72 0.26 1.54
N SER A 62 -14.70 0.15 0.22
CA SER A 62 -15.52 -0.79 -0.54
C SER A 62 -14.93 -2.20 -0.60
N PHE A 63 -13.79 -2.43 0.08
CA PHE A 63 -13.04 -3.69 0.08
C PHE A 63 -12.76 -4.22 -1.33
N LYS A 64 -12.26 -3.32 -2.21
CA LYS A 64 -11.94 -3.69 -3.60
C LYS A 64 -11.07 -4.94 -3.64
N SER A 65 -11.47 -5.86 -4.51
CA SER A 65 -10.75 -7.12 -4.72
C SER A 65 -9.52 -6.97 -5.62
N GLU A 66 -9.26 -5.81 -6.18
CA GLU A 66 -8.10 -5.58 -7.05
C GLU A 66 -7.37 -4.31 -6.62
N LYS A 67 -6.05 -4.43 -6.44
CA LYS A 67 -5.14 -3.36 -6.06
C LYS A 67 -3.93 -3.35 -6.99
N GLY A 68 -3.36 -2.17 -7.24
CA GLY A 68 -2.20 -1.99 -8.12
C GLY A 68 -2.57 -1.52 -9.53
N ASP A 69 -1.83 -1.98 -10.53
CA ASP A 69 -2.05 -1.63 -11.93
C ASP A 69 -3.36 -2.26 -12.45
N SER A 70 -3.96 -1.63 -13.48
CA SER A 70 -5.19 -2.15 -14.09
C SER A 70 -4.97 -3.55 -14.67
N PHE A 71 -5.89 -4.47 -14.34
CA PHE A 71 -5.95 -5.80 -14.93
C PHE A 71 -7.06 -5.85 -15.99
N PRO A 72 -6.76 -6.11 -17.28
CA PRO A 72 -7.71 -5.89 -18.37
C PRO A 72 -8.74 -7.02 -18.55
N PHE A 73 -8.85 -7.95 -17.59
CA PHE A 73 -9.72 -9.11 -17.70
C PHE A 73 -10.98 -8.93 -16.86
N THR A 74 -12.13 -9.22 -17.46
CA THR A 74 -13.42 -9.18 -16.76
C THR A 74 -13.52 -10.29 -15.71
N ALA A 75 -14.42 -10.13 -14.75
CA ALA A 75 -14.69 -11.17 -13.74
C ALA A 75 -15.03 -12.52 -14.40
N ASP A 76 -15.93 -12.52 -15.40
CA ASP A 76 -16.30 -13.74 -16.14
C ASP A 76 -15.11 -14.39 -16.86
N PHE A 77 -14.22 -13.57 -17.44
CA PHE A 77 -13.01 -14.10 -18.09
C PHE A 77 -12.08 -14.75 -17.07
N ILE A 78 -11.86 -14.10 -15.94
CA ILE A 78 -11.03 -14.63 -14.85
C ILE A 78 -11.64 -15.93 -14.33
N ASP A 79 -12.97 -15.96 -14.14
CA ASP A 79 -13.64 -17.14 -13.65
C ASP A 79 -13.53 -18.32 -14.61
N LYS A 80 -13.57 -18.07 -15.91
CA LYS A 80 -13.48 -19.14 -16.91
C LYS A 80 -12.04 -19.61 -17.15
N ASN A 81 -11.08 -18.70 -17.20
CA ASN A 81 -9.73 -18.98 -17.72
C ASN A 81 -8.63 -18.90 -16.66
N LEU A 82 -8.84 -18.15 -15.57
CA LEU A 82 -7.83 -17.79 -14.58
C LEU A 82 -8.32 -18.03 -13.14
N HIS A 83 -9.01 -19.16 -12.91
CA HIS A 83 -9.70 -19.45 -11.65
C HIS A 83 -8.79 -19.42 -10.41
N GLU A 84 -7.48 -19.69 -10.56
CA GLU A 84 -6.53 -19.69 -9.46
C GLU A 84 -6.28 -18.30 -8.87
N ILE A 85 -6.45 -17.24 -9.66
CA ILE A 85 -6.27 -15.84 -9.25
C ILE A 85 -7.58 -15.12 -8.91
N ARG A 86 -8.63 -15.88 -8.59
CA ARG A 86 -9.89 -15.35 -8.05
C ARG A 86 -9.68 -14.69 -6.68
N GLY A 87 -10.54 -13.72 -6.37
CA GLY A 87 -10.56 -13.01 -5.10
C GLY A 87 -9.65 -11.78 -5.08
N ASN A 88 -9.18 -11.43 -3.88
CA ASN A 88 -8.36 -10.24 -3.65
C ASN A 88 -6.96 -10.41 -4.27
N ARG A 89 -6.63 -9.54 -5.23
CA ARG A 89 -5.41 -9.59 -6.03
C ARG A 89 -4.65 -8.27 -6.05
N PHE A 90 -3.33 -8.40 -6.15
CA PHE A 90 -2.37 -7.32 -6.27
C PHE A 90 -1.67 -7.45 -7.61
N VAL A 91 -1.88 -6.49 -8.50
CA VAL A 91 -1.47 -6.58 -9.90
C VAL A 91 -0.36 -5.58 -10.18
N LYS A 92 0.70 -6.06 -10.82
CA LYS A 92 1.75 -5.22 -11.38
C LYS A 92 1.94 -5.58 -12.83
N LYS A 93 1.73 -4.60 -13.72
CA LYS A 93 1.96 -4.78 -15.16
C LYS A 93 3.46 -4.78 -15.43
N THR A 94 3.89 -5.67 -16.31
CA THR A 94 5.26 -5.76 -16.83
C THR A 94 5.24 -5.52 -18.34
N SER A 95 6.41 -5.51 -18.98
CA SER A 95 6.50 -5.39 -20.44
C SER A 95 5.93 -6.58 -21.20
N ASP A 96 5.79 -7.74 -20.54
CA ASP A 96 5.40 -9.01 -21.16
C ASP A 96 4.21 -9.70 -20.47
N GLY A 97 3.52 -9.03 -19.55
CA GLY A 97 2.36 -9.60 -18.86
C GLY A 97 2.06 -8.91 -17.55
N TYR A 98 1.63 -9.71 -16.58
CA TYR A 98 1.18 -9.27 -15.27
C TYR A 98 1.74 -10.17 -14.18
N LEU A 99 2.35 -9.56 -13.16
CA LEU A 99 2.60 -10.21 -11.89
C LEU A 99 1.33 -10.07 -11.04
N VAL A 100 0.79 -11.19 -10.57
CA VAL A 100 -0.45 -11.23 -9.80
C VAL A 100 -0.20 -11.91 -8.47
N GLY A 101 -0.35 -11.16 -7.38
CA GLY A 101 -0.25 -11.65 -6.02
C GLY A 101 -1.62 -11.85 -5.40
N LEU A 102 -1.78 -12.88 -4.57
CA LEU A 102 -2.99 -13.14 -3.81
C LEU A 102 -2.67 -13.16 -2.31
N ASN A 103 -3.67 -12.77 -1.52
CA ASN A 103 -3.65 -12.92 -0.07
C ASN A 103 -4.96 -13.57 0.35
N LYS A 104 -4.89 -14.82 0.83
CA LYS A 104 -6.02 -15.59 1.36
C LYS A 104 -5.84 -15.84 2.86
N GLY A 105 -4.98 -15.06 3.53
CA GLY A 105 -4.72 -15.14 4.96
C GLY A 105 -4.15 -16.50 5.36
N GLU A 106 -4.82 -17.16 6.30
CA GLU A 106 -4.43 -18.49 6.78
C GLU A 106 -4.59 -19.60 5.73
N PHE A 107 -5.41 -19.36 4.70
CA PHE A 107 -5.63 -20.31 3.60
C PHE A 107 -4.55 -20.19 2.51
N GLY A 108 -3.45 -19.49 2.80
CA GLY A 108 -2.34 -19.27 1.87
C GLY A 108 -2.61 -18.08 0.96
N GLY A 109 -2.16 -18.17 -0.28
CA GLY A 109 -2.25 -17.09 -1.25
C GLY A 109 -1.51 -17.50 -2.51
N GLY A 110 -0.77 -16.58 -3.10
CA GLY A 110 0.18 -16.97 -4.12
C GLY A 110 0.75 -15.81 -4.91
N LEU A 111 1.67 -16.15 -5.79
CA LEU A 111 2.31 -15.25 -6.73
C LEU A 111 2.34 -15.94 -8.09
N TYR A 112 1.78 -15.27 -9.09
CA TYR A 112 1.56 -15.79 -10.43
C TYR A 112 2.13 -14.83 -11.46
N PHE A 113 2.52 -15.37 -12.61
CA PHE A 113 2.71 -14.59 -13.82
C PHE A 113 1.61 -14.95 -14.83
N ILE A 114 0.98 -13.94 -15.41
CA ILE A 114 -0.08 -14.08 -16.41
C ILE A 114 0.37 -13.36 -17.69
N LYS A 115 0.31 -14.03 -18.84
CA LYS A 115 0.63 -13.43 -20.14
C LYS A 115 -0.35 -12.32 -20.52
N PRO A 116 -0.01 -11.46 -21.50
CA PRO A 116 -0.83 -10.29 -21.84
C PRO A 116 -2.24 -10.64 -22.32
N ASP A 117 -2.42 -11.83 -22.90
CA ASP A 117 -3.69 -12.36 -23.38
C ASP A 117 -4.55 -13.02 -22.29
N GLY A 118 -3.97 -13.29 -21.11
CA GLY A 118 -4.66 -13.96 -20.00
C GLY A 118 -5.02 -15.43 -20.28
N LEU A 119 -4.49 -16.02 -21.36
CA LEU A 119 -4.76 -17.40 -21.73
C LEU A 119 -3.67 -18.38 -21.28
N ASP A 120 -2.53 -17.84 -20.87
CA ASP A 120 -1.40 -18.61 -20.38
C ASP A 120 -0.75 -17.87 -19.20
N GLY A 121 -0.13 -18.64 -18.31
CA GLY A 121 0.39 -18.18 -17.05
C GLY A 121 0.81 -19.35 -16.18
N TYR A 122 1.49 -19.04 -15.08
CA TYR A 122 1.94 -20.06 -14.15
C TYR A 122 2.08 -19.51 -12.74
N GLU A 123 1.98 -20.43 -11.79
CA GLU A 123 2.25 -20.16 -10.38
C GLU A 123 3.77 -20.13 -10.14
N MET A 124 4.26 -19.06 -9.54
CA MET A 124 5.61 -19.00 -8.99
C MET A 124 5.64 -19.55 -7.56
N ALA A 125 4.61 -19.26 -6.76
CA ALA A 125 4.45 -19.80 -5.40
C ALA A 125 2.98 -19.79 -4.97
N GLY A 126 2.50 -20.89 -4.35
CA GLY A 126 1.10 -21.02 -3.88
C GLY A 126 0.88 -20.77 -2.38
N TYR A 127 1.86 -20.20 -1.66
CA TYR A 127 1.80 -20.06 -0.20
C TYR A 127 2.09 -18.64 0.31
N LEU A 128 2.46 -17.71 -0.58
CA LEU A 128 2.79 -16.33 -0.22
C LEU A 128 1.53 -15.51 -0.01
N ASN A 129 1.50 -14.68 1.03
CA ASN A 129 0.41 -13.72 1.28
C ASN A 129 0.82 -12.34 0.83
N ILE A 130 0.63 -12.06 -0.47
CA ILE A 130 1.09 -10.80 -1.08
C ILE A 130 0.22 -9.64 -0.64
N HIS A 131 0.82 -8.56 -0.11
CA HIS A 131 0.13 -7.31 0.25
C HIS A 131 0.34 -6.18 -0.75
N ASN A 132 1.37 -6.29 -1.60
CA ASN A 132 1.61 -5.37 -2.71
C ASN A 132 2.68 -5.92 -3.64
N ILE A 133 2.64 -5.54 -4.92
CA ILE A 133 3.74 -5.73 -5.88
C ILE A 133 4.10 -4.37 -6.44
N PHE A 134 5.39 -4.02 -6.38
CA PHE A 134 5.86 -2.69 -6.76
C PHE A 134 7.15 -2.74 -7.56
N GLU A 135 7.38 -1.69 -8.33
CA GLU A 135 8.66 -1.44 -8.96
C GLU A 135 9.48 -0.46 -8.13
N TYR A 136 10.78 -0.72 -8.03
CA TYR A 136 11.73 0.13 -7.35
C TYR A 136 13.13 -0.09 -7.93
N ASN A 137 13.85 0.97 -8.27
CA ASN A 137 15.17 0.90 -8.92
C ASN A 137 15.20 -0.07 -10.12
N SER A 138 14.19 0.02 -10.99
CA SER A 138 13.99 -0.82 -12.20
C SER A 138 13.90 -2.32 -11.92
N LYS A 139 13.50 -2.71 -10.71
CA LYS A 139 13.30 -4.09 -10.29
C LYS A 139 11.91 -4.27 -9.69
N TYR A 140 11.41 -5.50 -9.74
CA TYR A 140 10.11 -5.85 -9.17
C TYR A 140 10.30 -6.48 -7.80
N PHE A 141 9.46 -6.05 -6.87
CA PHE A 141 9.43 -6.56 -5.51
C PHE A 141 7.99 -6.80 -5.08
N ALA A 142 7.83 -7.57 -4.02
CA ALA A 142 6.57 -7.65 -3.30
C ALA A 142 6.81 -7.61 -1.80
N ILE A 143 5.86 -7.03 -1.08
CA ILE A 143 5.74 -7.23 0.37
C ILE A 143 4.74 -8.35 0.61
N GLU A 144 5.09 -9.27 1.48
CA GLU A 144 4.24 -10.40 1.84
C GLU A 144 4.33 -10.68 3.34
N GLY A 145 3.25 -11.21 3.91
CA GLY A 145 3.26 -11.62 5.29
C GLY A 145 1.89 -11.99 5.83
N LEU A 146 1.89 -12.52 7.05
CA LEU A 146 0.69 -12.90 7.78
C LEU A 146 0.85 -12.51 9.25
N ALA A 147 -0.16 -11.82 9.78
CA ALA A 147 -0.35 -11.59 11.21
C ALA A 147 -1.58 -12.38 11.66
N HIS A 148 -1.40 -13.39 12.52
CA HIS A 148 -2.51 -14.19 13.06
C HIS A 148 -2.16 -14.84 14.40
N LEU A 149 -3.11 -14.86 15.35
CA LEU A 149 -3.01 -15.48 16.69
C LEU A 149 -1.69 -15.21 17.43
N GLY A 150 -1.19 -13.97 17.34
CA GLY A 150 0.06 -13.54 17.99
C GLY A 150 1.33 -13.87 17.19
N GLY A 151 1.24 -14.63 16.10
CA GLY A 151 2.32 -14.78 15.13
C GLY A 151 2.33 -13.61 14.15
N GLN A 152 3.50 -13.01 13.93
CA GLN A 152 3.72 -12.02 12.89
C GLN A 152 4.95 -12.40 12.07
N ARG A 153 4.75 -12.54 10.76
CA ARG A 153 5.86 -12.75 9.82
C ARG A 153 5.66 -11.89 8.59
N GLY A 154 6.75 -11.30 8.12
CA GLY A 154 6.76 -10.51 6.91
C GLY A 154 8.11 -10.55 6.22
N GLN A 155 8.12 -10.32 4.92
CA GLN A 155 9.34 -10.14 4.15
C GLN A 155 9.10 -9.27 2.91
N ILE A 156 10.21 -8.79 2.36
CA ILE A 156 10.27 -8.31 0.99
C ILE A 156 10.89 -9.42 0.14
N ILE A 157 10.29 -9.70 -1.00
CA ILE A 157 10.83 -10.61 -2.02
C ILE A 157 11.22 -9.83 -3.27
N GLU A 158 12.29 -10.26 -3.95
CA GLU A 158 12.65 -9.78 -5.30
C GLU A 158 12.00 -10.72 -6.32
N ILE A 159 11.36 -10.16 -7.34
CA ILE A 159 10.76 -10.87 -8.48
C ILE A 159 11.60 -10.55 -9.71
N PHE A 160 12.11 -11.57 -10.38
CA PHE A 160 13.12 -11.43 -11.44
C PHE A 160 12.95 -12.49 -12.53
N LYS A 161 13.60 -12.31 -13.67
CA LYS A 161 13.60 -13.30 -14.76
C LYS A 161 14.90 -14.09 -14.83
N VAL A 162 14.78 -15.37 -15.16
CA VAL A 162 15.86 -16.25 -15.62
C VAL A 162 15.34 -16.97 -16.85
N ASP A 163 16.06 -16.84 -17.97
CA ASP A 163 15.67 -17.45 -19.26
C ASP A 163 14.22 -17.14 -19.67
N SER A 164 13.81 -15.87 -19.52
CA SER A 164 12.45 -15.36 -19.76
C SER A 164 11.36 -15.88 -18.81
N ILE A 165 11.71 -16.69 -17.81
CA ILE A 165 10.78 -17.19 -16.79
C ILE A 165 10.92 -16.32 -15.53
N TRP A 166 9.83 -15.69 -15.13
CA TRP A 166 9.70 -15.04 -13.82
C TRP A 166 9.88 -16.04 -12.68
N LYS A 167 10.67 -15.63 -11.70
CA LYS A 167 11.01 -16.31 -10.46
C LYS A 167 10.98 -15.28 -9.33
N TYR A 168 11.12 -15.76 -8.11
CA TYR A 168 11.25 -14.91 -6.93
C TYR A 168 12.31 -15.46 -5.98
N LYS A 169 12.79 -14.61 -5.08
CA LYS A 169 13.61 -15.00 -3.93
C LYS A 169 13.35 -14.05 -2.76
N SER A 170 13.53 -14.54 -1.53
CA SER A 170 13.54 -13.67 -0.36
C SER A 170 14.69 -12.67 -0.46
N LEU A 171 14.40 -11.39 -0.19
CA LEU A 171 15.40 -10.33 -0.12
C LEU A 171 15.76 -10.03 1.33
N THR A 172 14.75 -9.70 2.14
CA THR A 172 14.93 -9.40 3.56
C THR A 172 13.66 -9.71 4.34
N ARG A 173 13.83 -10.18 5.57
CA ARG A 173 12.73 -10.31 6.54
C ARG A 173 12.37 -8.94 7.09
N LEU A 174 11.10 -8.79 7.43
CA LEU A 174 10.57 -7.65 8.17
C LEU A 174 10.38 -8.05 9.63
N VAL A 175 10.37 -7.05 10.51
CA VAL A 175 10.12 -7.25 11.95
C VAL A 175 8.69 -7.70 12.23
N GLU A 176 7.75 -7.39 11.33
CA GLU A 176 6.32 -7.68 11.43
C GLU A 176 5.72 -7.92 10.03
N ALA A 177 4.48 -8.41 9.99
CA ALA A 177 3.74 -8.53 8.73
C ALA A 177 3.45 -7.13 8.16
N PRO A 178 3.75 -6.86 6.88
CA PRO A 178 3.45 -5.59 6.24
C PRO A 178 1.97 -5.54 5.83
N ASP A 179 1.35 -4.38 5.96
CA ASP A 179 -0.04 -4.12 5.55
C ASP A 179 -0.09 -3.18 4.33
N LEU A 180 0.71 -2.10 4.36
CA LEU A 180 0.68 -1.04 3.36
C LEU A 180 2.08 -0.63 2.92
N ILE A 181 2.18 -0.08 1.72
CA ILE A 181 3.41 0.51 1.17
C ILE A 181 3.09 1.77 0.36
N THR A 182 3.96 2.77 0.42
CA THR A 182 3.87 3.99 -0.41
C THR A 182 5.26 4.58 -0.69
N ASP A 183 5.33 5.50 -1.65
CA ASP A 183 6.53 6.24 -1.99
C ASP A 183 6.72 7.48 -1.09
N PHE A 184 7.95 7.72 -0.64
CA PHE A 184 8.33 8.94 0.07
C PHE A 184 9.83 9.20 0.00
N ASN A 185 10.25 10.42 -0.35
CA ASN A 185 11.66 10.85 -0.36
C ASN A 185 12.62 9.84 -1.01
N ASN A 186 12.28 9.36 -2.23
CA ASN A 186 13.04 8.36 -2.99
C ASN A 186 13.26 7.04 -2.25
N ALA A 187 12.33 6.65 -1.39
CA ALA A 187 12.29 5.38 -0.68
C ALA A 187 10.86 4.84 -0.67
N LYS A 188 10.69 3.58 -0.29
CA LYS A 188 9.36 3.07 0.10
C LYS A 188 9.18 3.15 1.61
N ILE A 189 7.99 3.55 2.03
CA ILE A 189 7.53 3.50 3.40
C ILE A 189 6.58 2.33 3.52
N ILE A 190 6.87 1.43 4.45
CA ILE A 190 6.09 0.23 4.72
C ILE A 190 5.47 0.39 6.10
N VAL A 191 4.16 0.17 6.19
CA VAL A 191 3.43 0.15 7.46
C VAL A 191 3.13 -1.29 7.80
N THR A 192 3.51 -1.70 9.00
CA THR A 192 3.13 -2.99 9.60
C THR A 192 2.05 -2.76 10.65
N SER A 193 1.77 -3.74 11.50
CA SER A 193 0.79 -3.63 12.58
C SER A 193 1.18 -2.66 13.73
N GLN A 194 2.47 -2.34 13.91
CA GLN A 194 2.95 -1.36 14.89
C GLN A 194 4.11 -0.46 14.40
N TYR A 195 4.74 -0.80 13.27
CA TYR A 195 5.95 -0.14 12.81
C TYR A 195 5.73 0.62 11.51
N ILE A 196 6.54 1.66 11.34
CA ILE A 196 6.81 2.30 10.05
C ILE A 196 8.26 2.00 9.71
N LEU A 197 8.46 1.37 8.56
CA LEU A 197 9.75 0.94 8.06
C LEU A 197 10.08 1.69 6.76
N LYS A 198 11.37 1.88 6.51
CA LYS A 198 11.90 2.41 5.26
C LYS A 198 12.53 1.28 4.47
N PHE A 199 12.22 1.16 3.19
CA PHE A 199 13.00 0.39 2.22
C PHE A 199 13.80 1.36 1.36
N GLY A 200 15.11 1.42 1.60
CA GLY A 200 16.04 2.38 1.02
C GLY A 200 16.57 1.99 -0.37
N ASN A 201 17.24 2.93 -1.04
CA ASN A 201 17.86 2.69 -2.35
C ASN A 201 18.97 1.63 -2.33
N ASP A 202 19.55 1.38 -1.15
CA ASP A 202 20.49 0.30 -0.88
C ASP A 202 19.82 -1.07 -0.73
N LEU A 203 18.51 -1.14 -0.96
CA LEU A 203 17.66 -2.33 -0.79
C LEU A 203 17.68 -2.88 0.64
N LYS A 204 17.97 -2.04 1.63
CA LYS A 204 17.89 -2.38 3.04
C LYS A 204 16.62 -1.84 3.68
N VAL A 205 16.20 -2.51 4.74
CA VAL A 205 15.09 -2.08 5.59
C VAL A 205 15.63 -1.47 6.88
N SER A 206 15.11 -0.31 7.24
CA SER A 206 15.38 0.31 8.54
C SER A 206 14.07 0.70 9.22
N GLU A 207 14.03 0.62 10.55
CA GLU A 207 12.92 1.16 11.33
C GLU A 207 12.96 2.69 11.30
N ILE A 208 11.80 3.32 11.08
CA ILE A 208 11.60 4.76 11.26
C ILE A 208 10.93 5.00 12.61
N LEU A 209 9.85 4.26 12.88
CA LEU A 209 9.01 4.49 14.03
C LEU A 209 8.43 3.16 14.52
N LYS A 210 8.54 2.92 15.83
CA LYS A 210 7.67 1.99 16.55
C LYS A 210 6.62 2.81 17.31
N SER A 211 5.35 2.52 17.04
CA SER A 211 4.24 3.19 17.71
C SER A 211 4.09 2.77 19.18
N PRO A 212 3.68 3.68 20.08
CA PRO A 212 3.34 3.33 21.46
C PRO A 212 2.04 2.51 21.56
N PHE A 213 1.31 2.29 20.47
CA PHE A 213 0.09 1.48 20.44
C PHE A 213 0.01 0.61 19.18
N TYR A 214 -0.72 -0.50 19.28
CA TYR A 214 -0.88 -1.48 18.22
C TYR A 214 -2.09 -1.16 17.34
N TRP A 215 -1.87 -0.57 16.16
CA TRP A 215 -2.96 -0.23 15.23
C TRP A 215 -3.34 -1.37 14.28
N GLY A 216 -2.61 -2.49 14.26
CA GLY A 216 -2.94 -3.66 13.44
C GLY A 216 -4.36 -4.18 13.71
N MET A 217 -4.86 -4.03 14.94
CA MET A 217 -6.24 -4.33 15.33
C MET A 217 -7.31 -3.47 14.60
N LEU A 218 -6.90 -2.37 13.97
CA LEU A 218 -7.79 -1.46 13.26
C LEU A 218 -7.69 -1.62 11.74
N TYR A 219 -6.89 -2.58 11.25
CA TYR A 219 -6.77 -2.91 9.83
C TYR A 219 -6.50 -1.70 8.92
N PRO A 220 -5.26 -1.17 8.93
CA PRO A 220 -4.87 -0.11 8.00
C PRO A 220 -5.24 -0.46 6.55
N SER A 221 -5.98 0.42 5.88
CA SER A 221 -6.50 0.14 4.53
C SER A 221 -5.78 0.93 3.44
N SER A 222 -5.28 2.12 3.77
CA SER A 222 -4.57 3.02 2.87
C SER A 222 -3.74 4.03 3.66
N ILE A 223 -2.64 4.45 3.04
CA ILE A 223 -1.67 5.39 3.58
C ILE A 223 -1.57 6.62 2.66
N LEU A 224 -1.42 7.80 3.26
CA LEU A 224 -0.98 9.01 2.57
C LEU A 224 0.16 9.65 3.35
N ILE A 225 1.07 10.29 2.64
CA ILE A 225 2.13 11.10 3.25
C ILE A 225 2.09 12.48 2.59
N ASP A 226 1.92 13.53 3.41
CA ASP A 226 2.08 14.92 2.99
C ASP A 226 3.21 15.55 3.80
N LYS A 227 4.24 16.03 3.10
CA LYS A 227 5.47 16.58 3.67
C LYS A 227 6.15 15.63 4.65
N ASN A 228 5.78 15.65 5.91
CA ASN A 228 6.30 14.75 6.93
C ASN A 228 5.20 14.26 7.90
N ASP A 229 3.95 14.43 7.49
CA ASP A 229 2.79 13.90 8.20
C ASP A 229 2.28 12.68 7.44
N LEU A 230 2.09 11.58 8.17
CA LEU A 230 1.58 10.33 7.63
C LEU A 230 0.15 10.12 8.11
N TYR A 231 -0.72 9.72 7.20
CA TYR A 231 -2.13 9.45 7.47
C TYR A 231 -2.42 7.99 7.18
N LEU A 232 -3.11 7.32 8.09
CA LEU A 232 -3.63 5.96 7.93
C LEU A 232 -5.15 6.00 8.03
N ALA A 233 -5.83 5.63 6.96
CA ALA A 233 -7.25 5.35 7.03
C ALA A 233 -7.45 3.89 7.46
N MET A 234 -8.28 3.69 8.46
CA MET A 234 -8.44 2.41 9.14
C MET A 234 -9.91 2.18 9.50
N ARG A 235 -10.17 1.10 10.24
CA ARG A 235 -11.44 0.92 10.93
C ARG A 235 -11.66 2.02 11.97
N GLN A 236 -12.91 2.45 12.11
CA GLN A 236 -13.45 3.53 12.92
C GLN A 236 -12.97 4.95 12.54
N GLY A 237 -11.74 5.15 12.10
CA GLY A 237 -11.23 6.49 11.85
C GLY A 237 -9.95 6.60 11.02
N VAL A 238 -9.35 7.79 11.08
CA VAL A 238 -8.09 8.12 10.43
C VAL A 238 -7.06 8.52 11.50
N LEU A 239 -5.90 7.86 11.50
CA LEU A 239 -4.77 8.26 12.31
C LEU A 239 -3.90 9.21 11.51
N LYS A 240 -3.59 10.37 12.07
CA LYS A 240 -2.53 11.24 11.60
C LYS A 240 -1.33 11.13 12.54
N ILE A 241 -0.15 10.90 11.97
CA ILE A 241 1.14 10.90 12.65
C ILE A 241 1.94 12.07 12.12
N LYS A 242 2.03 13.14 12.89
CA LYS A 242 2.80 14.34 12.51
C LYS A 242 4.28 14.08 12.71
N LYS A 243 5.11 14.53 11.78
CA LYS A 243 6.58 14.39 11.85
C LYS A 243 7.03 12.95 12.15
N PHE A 244 6.49 11.99 11.39
CA PHE A 244 6.61 10.56 11.70
C PHE A 244 8.07 10.04 11.68
N ASP A 245 9.01 10.78 11.08
CA ASP A 245 10.43 10.44 10.99
C ASP A 245 11.32 11.11 12.05
N SER A 246 10.72 11.83 13.02
CA SER A 246 11.46 12.54 14.08
C SER A 246 10.77 12.44 15.43
N THR A 247 10.01 13.46 15.84
CA THR A 247 9.26 13.46 17.10
C THR A 247 7.77 13.36 16.79
N PRO A 248 7.21 12.14 16.79
CA PRO A 248 5.85 11.92 16.32
C PRO A 248 4.81 12.45 17.29
N GLU A 249 3.76 13.09 16.75
CA GLU A 249 2.51 13.38 17.46
C GLU A 249 1.36 12.64 16.79
N TYR A 250 0.43 12.11 17.59
CA TYR A 250 -0.67 11.28 17.10
C TYR A 250 -2.00 12.00 17.28
N GLU A 251 -2.75 12.14 16.18
CA GLU A 251 -4.10 12.72 16.17
C GLU A 251 -5.06 11.69 15.57
N TRP A 252 -6.13 11.35 16.30
CA TRP A 252 -7.15 10.41 15.84
C TRP A 252 -8.39 11.16 15.39
N PHE A 253 -8.81 10.93 14.16
CA PHE A 253 -9.97 11.57 13.56
C PHE A 253 -11.10 10.57 13.39
N VAL A 254 -12.29 10.95 13.82
CA VAL A 254 -13.56 10.24 13.55
C VAL A 254 -14.52 11.15 12.79
N PRO A 255 -15.50 10.59 12.05
CA PRO A 255 -16.55 11.41 11.43
C PRO A 255 -17.29 12.25 12.48
N LYS A 256 -17.73 13.44 12.08
CA LYS A 256 -18.48 14.35 12.96
C LYS A 256 -19.82 13.77 13.41
#